data_AF-A0A821CNZ9-F1
#
_entry.id   AF-A0A821CNZ9-F1
#
_cell.length_a   1.000
_cell.length_b   1.000
_cell.length_c   1.000
_cell.angle_alpha   90.00
_cell.angle_beta   90.00
_cell.angle_gamma   90.00
#
_symmetry.space_group_name_H-M   'P 1'
#
loop_
_entity.id
_entity.type
_entity.pdbx_description
1 polymer ?
#
loop_
_entity_poly.entity_id
_entity_poly.type
_entity_poly.pdbx_seq_one_letter_code
_entity_poly.pdbx_strand_id
1 'polypeptide(L)'
;PFPFPFYFEELYRFIHQFEQFDQQLLLDLTSAQQKQIHDNKFYLLLTQIPSLLVSLHTQQGHELLMPYILHGFRQPIYGIRCIYFLFNPVAVVLGPDESRRQLFTLIQSALDPDKTTIYHWRCFTRRFIIQLIARFNLAKFLQCFPILLVEACAGFKDEINLKIEIEDDNNNNNSSDSNIETDDNTNERSDTIIPQDYDTNIFE
;
A
#
# COMPACT_ATOMS: atom_id res chain seq x y z
N PRO A 1 0.73 11.11 39.72
CA PRO A 1 0.89 11.56 38.32
C PRO A 1 2.09 12.51 38.20
N PHE A 2 3.09 12.11 37.42
CA PHE A 2 4.24 12.97 37.11
C PHE A 2 3.78 14.04 36.09
N PRO A 3 4.07 15.34 36.30
CA PRO A 3 3.65 16.37 35.35
C PRO A 3 4.34 16.16 34.01
N PHE A 4 3.59 16.30 32.92
CA PHE A 4 4.15 16.21 31.58
C PHE A 4 5.19 17.35 31.39
N PRO A 5 6.35 17.09 30.77
CA PRO A 5 7.38 18.11 30.61
C PRO A 5 6.85 19.34 29.87
N PHE A 6 7.05 20.53 30.44
CA PHE A 6 6.61 21.80 29.86
C PHE A 6 7.22 22.09 28.47
N TYR A 7 8.31 21.41 28.12
CA TYR A 7 9.00 21.55 26.84
C TYR A 7 8.20 21.02 25.63
N PHE A 8 7.15 20.25 25.86
CA PHE A 8 6.37 19.60 24.80
C PHE A 8 4.88 19.96 24.87
N GLU A 9 4.57 21.26 25.02
CA GLU A 9 3.19 21.72 25.18
C GLU A 9 2.28 21.33 23.99
N GLU A 10 2.77 21.42 22.75
CA GLU A 10 1.99 21.03 21.57
C GLU A 10 1.65 19.54 21.57
N LEU A 11 2.61 18.70 21.91
CA LEU A 11 2.41 17.26 22.03
C LEU A 11 1.42 16.93 23.14
N TYR A 12 1.55 17.58 24.30
CA TYR A 12 0.62 17.41 25.41
C TYR A 12 -0.82 17.78 25.02
N ARG A 13 -0.99 18.95 24.38
CA ARG A 13 -2.31 19.41 23.90
C ARG A 13 -2.90 18.43 22.89
N PHE A 14 -2.08 17.93 21.96
CA PHE A 14 -2.51 16.92 21.00
C PHE A 14 -2.97 15.62 21.68
N ILE A 15 -2.16 15.06 22.59
CA ILE A 15 -2.48 13.83 23.31
C ILE A 15 -3.78 14.00 24.09
N HIS A 16 -3.91 15.09 24.85
CA HIS A 16 -5.10 15.37 25.64
C HIS A 16 -6.36 15.49 24.77
N GLN A 17 -6.28 16.21 23.63
CA GLN A 17 -7.40 16.30 22.69
C GLN A 17 -7.75 14.95 22.08
N PHE A 18 -6.75 14.15 21.73
CA PHE A 18 -6.94 12.83 21.16
C PHE A 18 -7.64 11.87 22.13
N GLU A 19 -7.22 11.86 23.40
CA GLU A 19 -7.84 11.08 24.47
C GLU A 19 -9.25 11.57 24.81
N GLN A 20 -9.48 12.88 24.79
CA GLN A 20 -10.81 13.45 25.02
C GLN A 20 -11.82 12.94 23.99
N PHE A 21 -11.43 12.79 22.72
CA PHE A 21 -12.32 12.19 21.72
C PHE A 21 -12.61 10.71 22.00
N ASP A 22 -11.64 9.94 22.50
CA ASP A 22 -11.89 8.55 22.90
C ASP A 22 -12.86 8.46 24.08
N GLN A 23 -12.71 9.34 25.08
CA GLN A 23 -13.64 9.41 26.20
C GLN A 23 -15.05 9.78 25.76
N GLN A 24 -15.20 10.69 24.79
CA GLN A 24 -16.51 11.05 24.23
C GLN A 24 -17.16 9.86 23.50
N LEU A 25 -16.37 9.04 22.81
CA LEU A 25 -16.89 7.84 22.11
C LEU A 25 -17.38 6.73 23.06
N LEU A 26 -17.02 6.77 24.35
CA LEU A 26 -17.52 5.85 25.37
C LEU A 26 -18.92 6.21 25.89
N LEU A 27 -19.41 7.41 25.59
CA LEU A 27 -20.74 7.85 25.96
C LEU A 27 -21.80 7.27 25.01
N ASP A 28 -23.03 7.15 25.50
CA ASP A 28 -24.16 6.64 24.70
C ASP A 28 -24.62 7.72 23.70
N LEU A 29 -23.94 7.75 22.55
CA LEU A 29 -24.09 8.75 21.50
C LEU A 29 -24.87 8.20 20.31
N THR A 30 -25.58 9.10 19.63
CA THR A 30 -26.21 8.77 18.34
C THR A 30 -25.15 8.49 17.27
N SER A 31 -25.51 7.70 16.25
CA SER A 31 -24.62 7.40 15.11
C SER A 31 -24.10 8.64 14.39
N ALA A 32 -24.91 9.71 14.33
CA ALA A 32 -24.51 11.00 13.76
C ALA A 32 -23.42 11.69 14.60
N GLN A 33 -23.55 11.68 15.93
CA GLN A 33 -22.55 12.25 16.84
C GLN A 33 -21.25 11.45 16.81
N GLN A 34 -21.31 10.12 16.80
CA GLN A 34 -20.13 9.26 16.66
C GLN A 34 -19.37 9.58 15.37
N LYS A 35 -20.08 9.68 14.25
CA LYS A 35 -19.47 10.06 12.96
C LYS A 35 -18.78 11.42 13.03
N GLN A 36 -19.42 12.42 13.64
CA GLN A 36 -18.84 13.75 13.81
C GLN A 36 -17.55 13.70 14.65
N ILE A 37 -17.53 12.92 15.73
CA ILE A 37 -16.31 12.75 16.55
C ILE A 37 -15.20 12.08 15.74
N HIS A 38 -15.52 11.05 14.95
CA HIS A 38 -14.55 10.41 14.06
C HIS A 38 -13.99 11.37 13.00
N ASP A 39 -14.82 12.22 12.39
CA ASP A 39 -14.37 13.25 11.44
C ASP A 39 -13.49 14.31 12.12
N ASN A 40 -13.85 14.76 13.32
CA ASN A 40 -13.04 15.69 14.12
C ASN A 40 -11.69 15.08 14.51
N LYS A 41 -11.68 13.80 14.91
CA LYS A 41 -10.47 13.07 15.28
C LYS A 41 -9.56 12.86 14.08
N PHE A 42 -10.13 12.54 12.91
CA PHE A 42 -9.41 12.52 11.63
C PHE A 42 -8.78 13.89 11.32
N TYR A 43 -9.54 14.98 11.47
CA TYR A 43 -9.05 16.33 11.23
C TYR A 43 -7.91 16.73 12.19
N LEU A 44 -8.01 16.35 13.47
CA LEU A 44 -6.94 16.54 14.45
C LEU A 44 -5.65 15.83 14.01
N LEU A 45 -5.74 14.55 13.63
CA LEU A 45 -4.60 13.78 13.13
C LEU A 45 -3.99 14.44 11.88
N LEU A 46 -4.82 14.84 10.92
CA LEU A 46 -4.35 15.43 9.67
C LEU A 46 -3.62 16.76 9.86
N THR A 47 -4.10 17.59 10.78
CA THR A 47 -3.56 18.94 11.00
C THR A 47 -2.35 18.94 11.93
N GLN A 48 -2.39 18.16 13.01
CA GLN A 48 -1.36 18.23 14.06
C GLN A 48 -0.17 17.30 13.78
N ILE A 49 -0.39 16.09 13.24
CA ILE A 49 0.70 15.11 13.06
C ILE A 49 1.81 15.65 12.16
N PRO A 50 1.56 16.23 10.97
CA PRO A 50 2.64 16.77 10.15
C PRO A 50 3.45 17.86 10.86
N SER A 51 2.79 18.73 11.62
CA SER A 51 3.46 19.79 12.40
C SER A 51 4.30 19.20 13.53
N LEU A 52 3.76 18.22 14.28
CA LEU A 52 4.45 17.56 15.38
C LEU A 52 5.61 16.69 14.92
N LEU A 53 5.51 16.04 13.76
CA LEU A 53 6.62 15.29 13.16
C LEU A 53 7.80 16.20 12.80
N VAL A 54 7.50 17.44 12.39
CA VAL A 54 8.52 18.46 12.12
C VAL A 54 9.09 18.99 13.43
N SER A 55 8.27 19.37 14.41
CA SER A 55 8.78 19.96 15.66
C SER A 55 9.57 18.95 16.51
N LEU A 56 9.18 17.68 16.50
CA LEU A 56 9.86 16.59 17.18
C LEU A 56 10.94 15.99 16.28
N HIS A 57 12.04 16.69 16.01
CA HIS A 57 13.09 16.22 15.09
C HIS A 57 13.81 14.91 15.52
N THR A 58 13.63 14.44 16.76
CA THR A 58 14.31 13.26 17.28
C THR A 58 13.52 11.97 17.00
N GLN A 59 14.24 10.87 16.76
CA GLN A 59 13.63 9.55 16.60
C GLN A 59 12.71 9.18 17.78
N GLN A 60 13.15 9.48 19.00
CA GLN A 60 12.36 9.26 20.23
C GLN A 60 11.04 10.05 20.20
N GLY A 61 11.06 11.27 19.66
CA GLY A 61 9.87 12.10 19.49
C GLY A 61 8.90 11.52 18.48
N HIS A 62 9.40 10.96 17.37
CA HIS A 62 8.57 10.25 16.39
C HIS A 62 7.96 8.97 16.97
N GLU A 63 8.75 8.20 17.72
CA GLU A 63 8.28 6.99 18.42
C GLU A 63 7.13 7.28 19.39
N LEU A 64 7.10 8.46 20.03
CA LEU A 64 5.98 8.90 20.87
C LEU A 64 4.70 9.16 20.08
N LEU A 65 4.79 9.61 18.82
CA LEU A 65 3.63 9.86 17.97
C LEU A 65 3.08 8.58 17.31
N MET A 66 3.94 7.58 17.08
CA MET A 66 3.58 6.37 16.34
C MET A 66 2.31 5.66 16.84
N PRO A 67 2.08 5.47 18.15
CA PRO A 67 0.86 4.84 18.65
C PRO A 67 -0.42 5.52 18.14
N TYR A 68 -0.44 6.85 18.09
CA TYR A 68 -1.59 7.65 17.64
C TYR A 68 -1.82 7.55 16.13
N ILE A 69 -0.72 7.52 15.36
CA ILE A 69 -0.75 7.36 13.91
C ILE A 69 -1.26 5.97 13.53
N LEU A 70 -0.68 4.93 14.14
CA LEU A 70 -1.10 3.54 13.93
C LEU A 70 -2.53 3.32 14.39
N HIS A 71 -2.94 3.94 15.51
CA HIS A 71 -4.34 3.94 15.93
C HIS A 71 -5.23 4.55 14.84
N GLY A 72 -4.88 5.72 14.31
CA GLY A 72 -5.63 6.34 13.21
C GLY A 72 -5.71 5.45 11.96
N PHE A 73 -4.63 4.76 11.59
CA PHE A 73 -4.59 3.90 10.39
C PHE A 73 -5.46 2.65 10.53
N ARG A 74 -5.60 2.12 11.76
CA ARG A 74 -6.43 0.94 12.05
C ARG A 74 -7.92 1.22 12.12
N GLN A 75 -8.33 2.48 12.12
CA GLN A 75 -9.73 2.83 12.34
C GLN A 75 -10.59 2.51 11.12
N PRO A 76 -11.68 1.73 11.27
CA PRO A 76 -12.47 1.26 10.12
C PRO A 76 -13.20 2.40 9.40
N ILE A 77 -13.47 3.52 10.10
CA ILE A 77 -14.31 4.61 9.59
C ILE A 77 -13.49 5.62 8.76
N TYR A 78 -12.25 5.91 9.19
CA TYR A 78 -11.43 6.96 8.59
C TYR A 78 -9.97 6.53 8.34
N GLY A 79 -9.61 5.27 8.61
CA GLY A 79 -8.23 4.78 8.49
C GLY A 79 -7.66 4.90 7.09
N ILE A 80 -8.44 4.55 6.06
CA ILE A 80 -8.01 4.72 4.66
C ILE A 80 -7.77 6.20 4.30
N ARG A 81 -8.56 7.12 4.88
CA ARG A 81 -8.35 8.56 4.70
C ARG A 81 -7.06 8.99 5.38
N CYS A 82 -6.83 8.54 6.61
CA CYS A 82 -5.58 8.78 7.32
C CYS A 82 -4.39 8.27 6.52
N ILE A 83 -4.43 7.04 6.02
CA ILE A 83 -3.36 6.45 5.19
C ILE A 83 -3.12 7.32 3.96
N TYR A 84 -4.16 7.67 3.21
CA TYR A 84 -4.00 8.46 1.99
C TYR A 84 -3.28 9.79 2.22
N PHE A 85 -3.57 10.50 3.31
CA PHE A 85 -2.98 11.82 3.57
C PHE A 85 -1.69 11.79 4.41
N LEU A 86 -1.60 10.90 5.40
CA LEU A 86 -0.51 10.88 6.38
C LEU A 86 0.58 9.86 6.05
N PHE A 87 0.36 8.92 5.14
CA PHE A 87 1.38 7.91 4.80
C PHE A 87 2.71 8.55 4.41
N ASN A 88 2.71 9.47 3.44
CA ASN A 88 3.95 10.06 2.96
C ASN A 88 4.69 10.89 4.02
N PRO A 89 4.08 11.85 4.75
CA PRO A 89 4.82 12.60 5.78
C PRO A 89 5.36 11.71 6.90
N VAL A 90 4.64 10.66 7.28
CA VAL A 90 5.10 9.68 8.27
C VAL A 90 6.27 8.86 7.71
N ALA A 91 6.13 8.33 6.49
CA ALA A 91 7.13 7.46 5.90
C ALA A 91 8.44 8.19 5.53
N VAL A 92 8.39 9.51 5.28
CA VAL A 92 9.60 10.36 5.15
C VAL A 92 10.43 10.31 6.43
N VAL A 93 9.75 10.44 7.56
CA VAL A 93 10.38 10.60 8.87
C VAL A 93 10.90 9.27 9.40
N LEU A 94 10.13 8.19 9.25
CA LEU A 94 10.55 6.85 9.68
C LEU A 94 11.69 6.29 8.83
N GLY A 95 11.78 6.72 7.58
CA GLY A 95 12.66 6.09 6.59
C GLY A 95 12.11 4.73 6.11
N PRO A 96 12.75 4.14 5.10
CA PRO A 96 12.15 3.07 4.32
C PRO A 96 11.97 1.74 5.07
N ASP A 97 12.98 1.32 5.84
CA ASP A 97 12.95 0.01 6.51
C ASP A 97 11.92 -0.01 7.65
N GLU A 98 11.87 1.05 8.46
CA GLU A 98 10.89 1.20 9.54
C GLU A 98 9.47 1.43 9.01
N SER A 99 9.32 2.22 7.93
CA SER A 99 8.03 2.38 7.27
C SER A 99 7.48 1.05 6.78
N ARG A 100 8.32 0.22 6.13
CA ARG A 100 7.91 -1.11 5.69
C ARG A 100 7.55 -1.99 6.88
N ARG A 101 8.39 -2.04 7.92
CA ARG A 101 8.17 -2.88 9.11
C ARG A 101 6.85 -2.55 9.82
N GLN A 102 6.53 -1.27 9.97
CA GLN A 102 5.39 -0.83 10.79
C GLN A 102 4.10 -0.60 9.99
N LEU A 103 4.21 -0.12 8.74
CA LEU A 103 3.06 0.35 7.96
C LEU A 103 2.63 -0.62 6.86
N PHE A 104 3.51 -1.49 6.35
CA PHE A 104 3.19 -2.34 5.19
C PHE A 104 1.95 -3.21 5.43
N THR A 105 1.93 -4.00 6.50
CA THR A 105 0.80 -4.89 6.82
C THR A 105 -0.49 -4.10 7.06
N LEU A 106 -0.39 -2.93 7.67
CA LEU A 106 -1.55 -2.06 7.93
C LEU A 106 -2.14 -1.52 6.63
N ILE A 107 -1.29 -0.99 5.74
CA ILE A 107 -1.75 -0.47 4.46
C ILE A 107 -2.30 -1.59 3.59
N GLN A 108 -1.64 -2.76 3.57
CA GLN A 108 -2.17 -3.94 2.88
C GLN A 108 -3.56 -4.30 3.38
N SER A 109 -3.77 -4.40 4.70
CA SER A 109 -5.09 -4.70 5.28
C SER A 109 -6.14 -3.62 4.98
N ALA A 110 -5.75 -2.36 4.92
CA ALA A 110 -6.67 -1.26 4.65
C ALA A 110 -7.04 -1.14 3.16
N LEU A 111 -6.23 -1.70 2.27
CA LEU A 111 -6.50 -1.73 0.82
C LEU A 111 -7.34 -2.93 0.39
N ASP A 112 -7.57 -3.89 1.29
CA ASP A 112 -8.41 -5.06 1.07
C ASP A 112 -9.65 -5.06 2.01
N PRO A 113 -10.57 -4.08 1.87
CA PRO A 113 -11.75 -3.99 2.73
C PRO A 113 -12.92 -4.85 2.22
N ASP A 114 -13.83 -5.23 3.13
CA ASP A 114 -15.14 -5.76 2.75
C ASP A 114 -16.00 -4.72 1.98
N LYS A 115 -15.75 -3.43 2.22
CA LYS A 115 -16.47 -2.30 1.61
C LYS A 115 -15.52 -1.23 1.12
N THR A 116 -15.49 -1.02 -0.19
CA THR A 116 -14.66 0.01 -0.82
C THR A 116 -15.28 1.40 -0.70
N THR A 117 -14.45 2.41 -0.51
CA THR A 117 -14.81 3.84 -0.51
C THR A 117 -14.01 4.59 -1.58
N ILE A 118 -14.38 5.84 -1.89
CA ILE A 118 -13.62 6.67 -2.84
C ILE A 118 -12.12 6.80 -2.51
N TYR A 119 -11.75 6.69 -1.24
CA TYR A 119 -10.36 6.77 -0.82
C TYR A 119 -9.55 5.51 -1.12
N HIS A 120 -10.21 4.35 -1.20
CA HIS A 120 -9.56 3.12 -1.68
C HIS A 120 -9.14 3.29 -3.14
N TRP A 121 -10.05 3.81 -3.98
CA TRP A 121 -9.73 4.15 -5.37
C TRP A 121 -8.60 5.18 -5.49
N ARG A 122 -8.58 6.20 -4.61
CA ARG A 122 -7.51 7.21 -4.59
C ARG A 122 -6.15 6.62 -4.25
N CYS A 123 -6.08 5.56 -3.46
CA CYS A 123 -4.83 4.84 -3.18
C CYS A 123 -4.29 4.08 -4.41
N PHE A 124 -5.10 3.80 -5.44
CA PHE A 124 -4.62 3.22 -6.70
C PHE A 124 -4.18 4.27 -7.74
N THR A 125 -4.16 5.55 -7.37
CA THR A 125 -3.63 6.59 -8.26
C THR A 125 -2.12 6.45 -8.41
N ARG A 126 -1.61 6.81 -9.61
CA ARG A 126 -0.17 6.80 -9.92
C ARG A 126 0.68 7.48 -8.83
N ARG A 127 0.20 8.60 -8.28
CA ARG A 127 0.87 9.35 -7.21
C ARG A 127 1.07 8.52 -5.95
N PHE A 128 0.02 7.86 -5.47
CA PHE A 128 0.10 7.08 -4.23
C PHE A 128 0.93 5.80 -4.42
N ILE A 129 0.79 5.13 -5.57
CA ILE A 129 1.59 3.94 -5.91
C ILE A 129 3.09 4.28 -5.96
N ILE A 130 3.47 5.40 -6.59
CA ILE A 130 4.87 5.85 -6.61
C ILE A 130 5.36 6.11 -5.18
N GLN A 131 4.54 6.70 -4.30
CA GLN A 131 4.90 6.88 -2.90
C GLN A 131 5.11 5.54 -2.19
N LEU A 132 4.23 4.55 -2.38
CA LEU A 132 4.40 3.22 -1.80
C LEU A 132 5.72 2.59 -2.27
N ILE A 133 6.00 2.65 -3.58
CA ILE A 133 7.21 2.05 -4.15
C ILE A 133 8.47 2.70 -3.58
N ALA A 134 8.50 4.04 -3.54
CA ALA A 134 9.64 4.79 -3.04
C ALA A 134 9.85 4.60 -1.53
N ARG A 135 8.77 4.63 -0.74
CA ARG A 135 8.83 4.58 0.73
C ARG A 135 9.04 3.18 1.27
N PHE A 136 8.55 2.13 0.63
CA PHE A 136 8.83 0.75 1.04
C PHE A 136 10.11 0.17 0.44
N ASN A 137 10.90 1.01 -0.25
CA ASN A 137 12.12 0.59 -0.92
C ASN A 137 11.89 -0.55 -1.94
N LEU A 138 10.66 -0.64 -2.46
CA LEU A 138 10.29 -1.61 -3.49
C LEU A 138 11.01 -1.29 -4.81
N ALA A 139 11.53 -0.07 -4.98
CA ALA A 139 12.37 0.26 -6.14
C ALA A 139 13.63 -0.61 -6.21
N LYS A 140 14.34 -0.84 -5.09
CA LYS A 140 15.49 -1.75 -5.07
C LYS A 140 15.07 -3.18 -5.37
N PHE A 141 13.95 -3.62 -4.79
CA PHE A 141 13.36 -4.91 -5.10
C PHE A 141 13.03 -5.04 -6.59
N LEU A 142 12.33 -4.07 -7.19
CA LEU A 142 11.94 -4.05 -8.59
C LEU A 142 13.13 -3.91 -9.55
N GLN A 143 14.24 -3.31 -9.12
CA GLN A 143 15.50 -3.29 -9.90
C GLN A 143 16.17 -4.67 -9.92
N CYS A 144 16.12 -5.39 -8.81
CA CYS A 144 16.61 -6.77 -8.73
C CYS A 144 15.63 -7.80 -9.31
N PHE A 145 14.34 -7.45 -9.41
CA PHE A 145 13.29 -8.37 -9.83
C PHE A 145 13.48 -8.93 -11.24
N PRO A 146 13.85 -8.15 -12.28
CA PRO A 146 14.17 -8.71 -13.59
C PRO A 146 15.30 -9.73 -13.55
N ILE A 147 16.32 -9.52 -12.70
CA ILE A 147 17.45 -10.46 -12.56
C ILE A 147 16.95 -11.75 -11.92
N LEU A 148 16.20 -11.66 -10.81
CA LEU A 148 15.60 -12.81 -10.13
C LEU A 148 14.62 -13.58 -11.03
N LEU A 149 13.88 -12.86 -11.89
CA LEU A 149 12.95 -13.46 -12.85
C LEU A 149 13.71 -14.20 -13.96
N VAL A 150 14.76 -13.60 -14.51
CA VAL A 150 15.64 -14.25 -15.49
C VAL A 150 16.31 -15.48 -14.90
N GLU A 151 16.79 -15.40 -13.65
CA GLU A 151 17.40 -16.52 -12.94
C GLU A 151 16.40 -17.65 -12.69
N ALA A 152 15.19 -17.35 -12.24
CA ALA A 152 14.13 -18.33 -12.09
C ALA A 152 13.75 -18.98 -13.43
N CYS A 153 13.55 -18.19 -14.49
CA CYS A 153 13.22 -18.69 -15.82
C CYS A 153 14.38 -19.46 -16.48
N ALA A 154 15.64 -19.12 -16.17
CA ALA A 154 16.81 -19.86 -16.63
C ALA A 154 16.93 -21.21 -15.90
N GLY A 155 16.66 -21.26 -14.59
CA GLY A 155 16.58 -22.51 -13.82
C GLY A 155 15.42 -23.42 -14.27
N PHE A 156 14.29 -22.84 -14.68
CA PHE A 156 13.21 -23.60 -15.34
C PHE A 156 13.67 -24.21 -16.67
N LYS A 157 14.60 -23.57 -17.39
CA LYS A 157 15.11 -24.08 -18.66
C LYS A 157 15.98 -25.32 -18.46
N ASP A 158 16.73 -25.39 -17.36
CA ASP A 158 17.52 -26.59 -17.02
C ASP A 158 16.62 -27.75 -16.57
N GLU A 159 15.52 -27.49 -15.85
CA GLU A 159 14.52 -28.52 -15.51
C GLU A 159 13.70 -28.99 -16.73
N ILE A 160 13.41 -28.09 -17.67
CA ILE A 160 12.73 -28.44 -18.93
C ILE A 160 13.68 -29.21 -19.85
N ASN A 161 14.96 -28.82 -19.94
CA ASN A 161 15.96 -29.57 -20.71
C ASN A 161 16.22 -30.95 -20.11
N LEU A 162 16.24 -31.10 -18.78
CA LEU A 162 16.31 -32.42 -18.13
C LEU A 162 15.08 -33.28 -18.44
N LYS A 163 13.89 -32.69 -18.56
CA LYS A 163 12.67 -33.43 -18.93
C LYS A 163 12.63 -33.80 -20.42
N ILE A 164 13.13 -32.93 -21.31
CA ILE A 164 13.23 -33.20 -22.75
C ILE A 164 14.25 -34.31 -23.01
N GLU A 165 15.39 -34.32 -22.32
CA GLU A 165 16.38 -35.42 -22.43
C GLU A 165 15.84 -36.76 -21.91
N ILE A 166 14.93 -36.76 -20.93
CA ILE A 166 14.28 -37.99 -20.43
C ILE A 166 13.18 -38.51 -21.39
N GLU A 167 12.58 -37.64 -22.22
CA GLU A 167 11.55 -38.01 -23.20
C GLU A 167 12.13 -38.46 -24.55
N ASP A 168 13.30 -37.93 -24.96
CA ASP A 168 13.96 -38.31 -26.22
C ASP A 168 14.60 -39.72 -26.18
N ASP A 169 14.95 -40.25 -25.00
CA ASP A 169 15.45 -41.62 -24.84
C ASP A 169 14.33 -42.69 -24.88
N ASN A 170 13.05 -42.30 -24.83
CA ASN A 170 11.92 -43.23 -24.76
C ASN A 170 11.14 -43.41 -26.07
N ASN A 171 11.51 -42.72 -27.17
CA ASN A 171 10.69 -42.73 -28.40
C ASN A 171 11.32 -43.42 -29.62
N ASN A 172 12.39 -44.20 -29.44
CA ASN A 172 12.90 -45.11 -30.46
C ASN A 172 12.23 -46.49 -30.36
N ASN A 173 10.96 -46.58 -30.77
CA ASN A 173 10.36 -47.79 -31.36
C ASN A 173 8.89 -47.53 -31.78
N ASN A 174 8.68 -47.15 -33.03
CA ASN A 174 7.85 -47.90 -33.99
C ASN A 174 7.62 -47.09 -35.27
N SER A 175 8.09 -47.65 -36.38
CA SER A 175 7.70 -47.27 -37.73
C SER A 175 6.20 -47.52 -37.96
N SER A 176 5.53 -46.61 -38.69
CA SER A 176 4.87 -46.90 -39.98
C SER A 176 3.88 -45.79 -40.39
N ASP A 177 4.06 -45.31 -41.63
CA ASP A 177 3.10 -44.79 -42.61
C ASP A 177 1.78 -44.12 -42.16
N SER A 178 1.58 -42.86 -42.56
CA SER A 178 0.63 -42.51 -43.63
C SER A 178 0.57 -40.99 -43.89
N ASN A 179 0.60 -40.63 -45.17
CA ASN A 179 0.28 -39.30 -45.73
C ASN A 179 -1.18 -38.87 -45.41
N ILE A 180 -1.44 -37.56 -45.35
CA ILE A 180 -2.42 -36.80 -46.19
C ILE A 180 -2.89 -35.49 -45.53
N GLU A 181 -2.89 -34.44 -46.36
CA GLU A 181 -3.67 -33.18 -46.39
C GLU A 181 -3.42 -32.04 -45.37
N THR A 182 -2.79 -31.00 -45.93
CA THR A 182 -3.12 -29.58 -45.83
C THR A 182 -4.62 -29.29 -45.71
N ASP A 183 -5.01 -28.44 -44.77
CA ASP A 183 -6.03 -27.43 -45.06
C ASP A 183 -5.93 -26.18 -44.18
N ASP A 184 -6.25 -25.10 -44.87
CA ASP A 184 -6.19 -23.68 -44.54
C ASP A 184 -7.28 -23.28 -43.54
N ASN A 185 -6.98 -22.40 -42.58
CA ASN A 185 -7.95 -21.43 -42.07
C ASN A 185 -7.30 -20.41 -41.12
N THR A 186 -7.00 -19.25 -41.73
CA THR A 186 -7.01 -17.92 -41.14
C THR A 186 -8.15 -17.69 -40.14
N ASN A 187 -7.83 -17.15 -38.96
CA ASN A 187 -8.77 -16.25 -38.31
C ASN A 187 -8.03 -15.16 -37.50
N GLU A 188 -7.99 -13.99 -38.10
CA GLU A 188 -7.57 -12.73 -37.53
C GLU A 188 -8.49 -12.36 -36.34
N ARG A 189 -7.89 -11.94 -35.22
CA ARG A 189 -8.56 -11.01 -34.29
C ARG A 189 -7.53 -10.06 -33.69
N SER A 190 -7.44 -8.91 -34.35
CA SER A 190 -6.80 -7.69 -33.88
C SER A 190 -7.70 -7.01 -32.85
N ASP A 191 -7.34 -7.05 -31.58
CA ASP A 191 -7.91 -6.16 -30.57
C ASP A 191 -6.88 -5.07 -30.23
N THR A 192 -6.84 -4.05 -31.08
CA THR A 192 -6.15 -2.79 -30.81
C THR A 192 -6.94 -2.03 -29.75
N ILE A 193 -6.46 -2.01 -28.51
CA ILE A 193 -7.00 -1.12 -27.47
C ILE A 193 -6.37 0.26 -27.64
N ILE A 194 -7.21 1.22 -28.07
CA ILE A 194 -6.90 2.64 -28.14
C ILE A 194 -6.90 3.22 -26.72
N PRO A 195 -5.88 3.99 -26.29
CA PRO A 195 -5.95 4.72 -25.03
C PRO A 195 -6.98 5.85 -25.14
N GLN A 196 -7.99 5.86 -24.27
CA GLN A 196 -8.84 7.03 -24.09
C GLN A 196 -8.12 8.04 -23.20
N ASP A 197 -7.63 9.10 -23.82
CA ASP A 197 -7.24 10.33 -23.14
C ASP A 197 -8.48 10.99 -22.52
N TYR A 198 -8.51 11.09 -21.19
CA TYR A 198 -9.34 12.06 -20.49
C TYR A 198 -8.43 13.02 -19.73
N ASP A 199 -8.08 14.09 -20.43
CA ASP A 199 -7.74 15.36 -19.81
C ASP A 199 -8.99 15.92 -19.11
N THR A 200 -8.87 16.23 -17.82
CA THR A 200 -9.69 17.28 -17.22
C THR A 200 -8.83 18.03 -16.20
N ASN A 201 -8.32 19.16 -16.66
CA ASN A 201 -7.86 20.26 -15.84
C ASN A 201 -8.96 20.68 -14.87
N ILE A 202 -8.74 20.51 -13.57
CA ILE A 202 -9.51 21.20 -12.52
C ILE A 202 -8.52 21.60 -11.42
N PHE A 203 -7.79 22.68 -11.66
CA PHE A 203 -7.27 23.63 -10.65
C PHE A 203 -6.88 24.92 -11.39
N GLU A 204 -7.87 25.80 -11.58
CA GLU A 204 -7.76 27.22 -11.24
C GLU A 204 -8.64 27.46 -10.00
#